data_AF-A0A3A0CLF2-F1
#
_entry.id   AF-A0A3A0CLF2-F1
#
_cell.length_a   1.000
_cell.length_b   1.000
_cell.length_c   1.000
_cell.angle_alpha   90.00
_cell.angle_beta   90.00
_cell.angle_gamma   90.00
#
_symmetry.space_group_name_H-M   'P 1'
#
loop_
_entity.id
_entity.type
_entity.pdbx_description
1 polymer ?
#
loop_
_entity_poly.entity_id
_entity_poly.type
_entity_poly.pdbx_seq_one_letter_code
_entity_poly.pdbx_strand_id
1 'polypeptide(L)'
;MEKPMQLFGTLLLAAVAVSPSLAAADAKFDTPQKLLAGGKAIEVEQPGYASPCLADMDGDGVPDLLVGQFNKGKIGVYKGSRSKDGKLSFGERTWLQAGGADAEIPGVW
;
A
#
# COMPACT_ATOMS: atom_id res chain seq x y z
N MET A 1 30.02 10.53 -60.99
CA MET A 1 30.03 11.70 -60.09
C MET A 1 28.55 12.02 -59.90
N GLU A 2 27.88 11.51 -58.87
CA GLU A 2 28.02 11.81 -57.43
C GLU A 2 27.71 10.56 -56.56
N LYS A 3 28.22 10.52 -55.32
CA LYS A 3 28.00 9.49 -54.27
C LYS A 3 27.01 10.04 -53.20
N PRO A 4 26.62 9.25 -52.19
CA PRO A 4 25.39 8.46 -52.01
C PRO A 4 24.33 9.14 -51.10
N MET A 5 23.15 8.54 -50.94
CA MET A 5 22.31 8.79 -49.76
C MET A 5 21.85 7.45 -49.19
N GLN A 6 22.48 7.02 -48.09
CA GLN A 6 21.99 5.92 -47.28
C GLN A 6 20.88 6.42 -46.36
N LEU A 7 19.71 5.79 -46.43
CA LEU A 7 18.68 5.90 -45.41
C LEU A 7 18.59 4.56 -44.68
N PHE A 8 19.20 4.50 -43.50
CA PHE A 8 18.95 3.44 -42.53
C PHE A 8 17.51 3.61 -42.02
N GLY A 9 16.65 2.65 -42.34
CA GLY A 9 15.23 2.70 -41.96
C GLY A 9 14.63 1.32 -41.90
N THR A 10 15.09 0.49 -40.96
CA THR A 10 14.35 -0.71 -40.57
C THR A 10 14.57 -0.94 -39.08
N LEU A 11 13.53 -0.74 -38.27
CA LEU A 11 13.19 -1.75 -37.27
C LEU A 11 11.73 -1.65 -36.82
N LEU A 12 10.98 -2.63 -37.29
CA LEU A 12 9.95 -3.42 -36.60
C LEU A 12 8.78 -2.71 -35.90
N LEU A 13 7.61 -3.01 -36.48
CA LEU A 13 6.25 -2.90 -35.97
C LEU A 13 6.13 -3.33 -34.50
N ALA A 14 5.38 -2.53 -33.73
CA ALA A 14 5.14 -2.67 -32.30
C ALA A 14 4.69 -4.08 -31.89
N ALA A 15 5.40 -4.66 -30.92
CA ALA A 15 4.93 -5.79 -30.14
C ALA A 15 4.69 -5.37 -28.69
N VAL A 16 3.63 -5.94 -28.11
CA VAL A 16 3.33 -6.02 -26.67
C VAL A 16 2.56 -4.83 -26.07
N ALA A 17 1.26 -5.03 -25.90
CA ALA A 17 0.70 -5.22 -24.56
C ALA A 17 -0.68 -5.88 -24.70
N VAL A 18 -0.69 -7.20 -24.58
CA VAL A 18 -1.90 -7.90 -24.13
C VAL A 18 -2.08 -7.42 -22.69
N SER A 19 -3.00 -6.50 -22.45
CA SER A 19 -3.46 -6.26 -21.08
C SER A 19 -4.04 -7.59 -20.61
N PRO A 20 -3.45 -8.29 -19.62
CA PRO A 20 -4.19 -9.37 -19.00
C PRO A 20 -5.37 -8.67 -18.35
N SER A 21 -6.56 -8.91 -18.89
CA SER A 21 -7.79 -8.73 -18.14
C SER A 21 -7.51 -9.41 -16.80
N LEU A 22 -7.62 -8.65 -15.72
CA LEU A 22 -7.50 -9.15 -14.37
C LEU A 22 -8.72 -10.05 -14.15
N ALA A 23 -8.71 -11.24 -14.76
CA ALA A 23 -9.57 -12.32 -14.37
C ALA A 23 -9.25 -12.50 -12.89
N ALA A 24 -10.19 -12.12 -12.03
CA ALA A 24 -10.08 -12.38 -10.61
C ALA A 24 -9.87 -13.89 -10.50
N ALA A 25 -8.64 -14.30 -10.19
CA ALA A 25 -8.38 -15.68 -9.83
C ALA A 25 -9.40 -16.04 -8.74
N ASP A 26 -9.93 -17.27 -8.76
CA ASP A 26 -10.80 -17.76 -7.68
C ASP A 26 -10.04 -17.66 -6.35
N ALA A 27 -10.20 -16.53 -5.66
CA ALA A 27 -9.43 -16.18 -4.49
C ALA A 27 -9.90 -17.09 -3.36
N LYS A 28 -9.09 -18.10 -3.04
CA LYS A 28 -9.28 -18.96 -1.88
C LYS A 28 -8.59 -18.29 -0.70
N PHE A 29 -9.39 -17.81 0.24
CA PHE A 29 -8.90 -17.24 1.49
C PHE A 29 -8.70 -18.34 2.53
N ASP A 30 -7.61 -18.25 3.28
CA ASP A 30 -7.40 -19.06 4.49
C ASP A 30 -8.37 -18.65 5.61
N THR A 31 -8.36 -19.40 6.71
CA THR A 31 -9.10 -19.07 7.92
C THR A 31 -8.78 -17.64 8.38
N PRO A 32 -9.81 -16.79 8.64
CA PRO A 32 -9.60 -15.42 9.07
C PRO A 32 -8.68 -15.32 10.29
N GLN A 33 -7.73 -14.39 10.24
CA GLN A 33 -6.80 -14.09 11.33
C GLN A 33 -6.96 -12.65 11.79
N LYS A 34 -6.69 -12.40 13.07
CA LYS A 34 -6.50 -11.03 13.55
C LYS A 34 -5.22 -10.46 12.94
N LEU A 35 -5.26 -9.20 12.51
CA LEU A 35 -4.03 -8.49 12.16
C LEU A 35 -3.22 -8.21 13.42
N LEU A 36 -1.92 -8.48 13.33
CA LEU A 36 -1.00 -8.32 14.44
C LEU A 36 0.01 -7.22 14.16
N ALA A 37 0.33 -6.46 15.20
CA ALA A 37 1.36 -5.44 15.25
C ALA A 37 2.22 -5.70 16.49
N GLY A 38 3.53 -5.88 16.33
CA GLY A 38 4.42 -6.21 17.45
C GLY A 38 3.99 -7.47 18.24
N GLY A 39 3.33 -8.43 17.57
CA GLY A 39 2.81 -9.65 18.19
C GLY A 39 1.48 -9.51 18.93
N LYS A 40 0.85 -8.33 18.94
CA LYS A 40 -0.45 -8.09 19.57
C LYS A 40 -1.51 -7.82 18.52
N ALA A 41 -2.77 -8.15 18.84
CA ALA A 41 -3.88 -7.80 17.96
C ALA A 41 -3.97 -6.28 17.80
N ILE A 42 -4.20 -5.83 16.57
CA ILE A 42 -4.47 -4.43 16.28
C ILE A 42 -5.88 -4.09 16.80
N GLU A 43 -5.95 -3.07 17.65
CA GLU A 43 -7.18 -2.59 18.27
C GLU A 43 -7.46 -1.14 17.89
N VAL A 44 -8.74 -0.83 17.66
CA VAL A 44 -9.24 0.53 17.44
C VAL A 44 -9.80 1.13 18.71
N GLU A 45 -9.71 2.45 18.84
CA GLU A 45 -10.25 3.17 19.99
C GLU A 45 -11.79 3.18 19.95
N GLN A 46 -12.44 3.17 21.12
CA GLN A 46 -13.90 3.26 21.24
C GLN A 46 -14.43 4.51 20.53
N PRO A 47 -15.56 4.44 19.78
CA PRO A 47 -16.54 3.34 19.68
C PRO A 47 -16.17 2.20 18.70
N GLY A 48 -14.98 2.24 18.06
CA GLY A 48 -14.45 1.10 17.34
C GLY A 48 -14.85 0.97 15.86
N TYR A 49 -14.89 2.07 15.11
CA TYR A 49 -15.04 2.02 13.65
C TYR A 49 -13.68 2.06 12.97
N ALA A 50 -13.18 0.88 12.57
CA ALA A 50 -11.93 0.75 11.84
C ALA A 50 -12.08 1.17 10.38
N SER A 51 -11.14 1.96 9.87
CA SER A 51 -11.01 2.26 8.43
C SER A 51 -9.57 1.97 7.97
N PRO A 52 -9.25 0.73 7.59
CA PRO A 52 -7.89 0.34 7.24
C PRO A 52 -7.53 0.63 5.77
N CYS A 53 -6.26 0.96 5.53
CA CYS A 53 -5.66 1.18 4.21
C CYS A 53 -4.21 0.68 4.22
N LEU A 54 -3.74 0.15 3.09
CA LEU A 54 -2.33 -0.15 2.87
C LEU A 54 -1.73 0.91 1.94
N ALA A 55 -0.61 1.50 2.33
CA ALA A 55 0.13 2.45 1.52
C ALA A 55 1.62 2.40 1.86
N ASP A 56 2.49 2.51 0.85
CA ASP A 56 3.92 2.71 1.06
C ASP A 56 4.16 4.21 1.36
N MET A 57 4.35 4.54 2.64
CA MET A 57 4.40 5.94 3.08
C MET A 57 5.80 6.57 2.97
N ASP A 58 6.85 5.76 3.01
CA ASP A 58 8.24 6.21 3.00
C ASP A 58 9.00 5.85 1.72
N GLY A 59 8.38 5.15 0.78
CA GLY A 59 8.93 4.84 -0.53
C GLY A 59 9.93 3.68 -0.50
N ASP A 60 9.90 2.84 0.54
CA ASP A 60 10.77 1.67 0.66
C ASP A 60 10.25 0.45 -0.13
N GLY A 61 9.08 0.59 -0.78
CA GLY A 61 8.43 -0.45 -1.56
C GLY A 61 7.66 -1.46 -0.72
N VAL A 62 7.64 -1.34 0.61
CA VAL A 62 6.89 -2.16 1.57
C VAL A 62 5.67 -1.38 2.07
N PRO A 63 4.44 -1.91 1.88
CA PRO A 63 3.26 -1.19 2.33
C PRO A 63 3.17 -1.15 3.86
N ASP A 64 2.88 0.03 4.39
CA ASP A 64 2.50 0.28 5.76
C ASP A 64 0.98 0.12 5.92
N LEU A 65 0.53 -0.20 7.14
CA LEU A 65 -0.89 -0.25 7.46
C LEU A 65 -1.30 1.04 8.17
N LEU A 66 -2.28 1.72 7.59
CA LEU A 66 -2.94 2.87 8.19
C LEU A 66 -4.31 2.43 8.67
N VAL A 67 -4.71 2.84 9.88
CA VAL A 67 -6.03 2.55 10.45
C VAL A 67 -6.63 3.84 10.99
N GLY A 68 -7.61 4.36 10.26
CA GLY A 68 -8.43 5.48 10.71
C GLY A 68 -9.20 5.11 11.97
N GLN A 69 -9.19 6.03 12.94
CA GLN A 69 -9.92 5.94 14.20
C GLN A 69 -11.11 6.89 14.16
N PHE A 70 -12.26 6.41 14.61
CA PHE A 70 -13.39 7.30 14.86
C PHE A 70 -13.10 8.29 15.98
N ASN A 71 -12.43 7.83 17.04
CA ASN A 71 -12.07 8.69 18.17
C ASN A 71 -11.11 9.80 17.72
N LYS A 72 -11.60 11.05 17.78
CA LYS A 72 -10.87 12.26 17.38
C LYS A 72 -10.36 12.27 15.93
N GLY A 73 -10.83 11.37 15.07
CA GLY A 73 -10.40 11.32 13.67
C GLY A 73 -8.91 11.06 13.45
N LYS A 74 -8.20 10.49 14.44
CA LYS A 74 -6.77 10.18 14.33
C LYS A 74 -6.53 9.02 13.39
N ILE A 75 -5.30 8.91 12.85
CA ILE A 75 -4.91 7.81 11.98
C ILE A 75 -3.72 7.08 12.60
N GLY A 76 -3.92 5.82 12.98
CA GLY A 76 -2.84 4.96 13.46
C GLY A 76 -2.01 4.45 12.28
N VAL A 77 -0.69 4.54 12.40
CA VAL A 77 0.28 4.07 11.40
C VAL A 77 1.07 2.91 11.97
N TYR A 78 1.15 1.82 11.22
CA TYR A 78 1.89 0.63 11.56
C TYR A 78 2.91 0.34 10.44
N LYS A 79 4.19 0.60 10.70
CA LYS A 79 5.26 0.42 9.70
C LYS A 79 5.30 -1.04 9.22
N GLY A 80 5.27 -1.22 7.91
CA GLY A 80 5.38 -2.49 7.24
C GLY A 80 6.82 -3.01 7.29
N SER A 81 6.96 -4.32 7.33
CA SER A 81 8.24 -5.00 7.16
C SER A 81 8.00 -6.30 6.41
N ARG A 82 8.92 -6.63 5.51
CA ARG A 82 8.81 -7.84 4.69
C ARG A 82 9.99 -8.75 4.94
N SER A 83 9.71 -9.97 5.39
CA SER A 83 10.74 -10.99 5.57
C SER A 83 11.23 -11.53 4.21
N LYS A 84 12.33 -12.29 4.24
CA LYS A 84 12.97 -12.84 3.03
C LYS A 84 12.05 -13.77 2.22
N ASP A 85 11.08 -14.40 2.87
CA ASP A 85 10.04 -15.24 2.28
C ASP A 85 8.82 -14.45 1.76
N GLY A 86 8.87 -13.11 1.81
CA GLY A 86 7.82 -12.23 1.29
C GLY A 86 6.67 -11.96 2.26
N LYS A 87 6.70 -12.52 3.47
CA LYS A 87 5.63 -12.29 4.46
C LYS A 87 5.66 -10.85 4.99
N LEU A 88 4.51 -10.19 4.95
CA LEU A 88 4.30 -8.86 5.51
C LEU A 88 4.01 -8.95 7.02
N SER A 89 4.64 -8.08 7.80
CA SER A 89 4.39 -7.87 9.22
C SER A 89 4.35 -6.38 9.54
N PHE A 90 3.77 -6.04 10.69
CA PHE A 90 3.59 -4.64 11.11
C PHE A 90 4.25 -4.38 12.47
N GLY A 91 4.92 -3.22 12.57
CA GLY A 91 5.45 -2.68 13.81
C GLY A 91 4.38 -2.14 14.75
N GLU A 92 4.77 -1.56 15.88
CA GLU A 92 3.85 -0.95 16.83
C GLU A 92 3.13 0.29 16.24
N ARG A 93 1.99 0.66 16.84
CA ARG A 93 1.23 1.84 16.40
C ARG A 93 2.00 3.12 16.71
N THR A 94 2.12 3.96 15.72
CA THR A 94 2.40 5.40 15.85
C THR A 94 1.19 6.20 15.34
N TRP A 95 1.16 7.52 15.55
CA TRP A 95 0.14 8.39 14.98
C TRP A 95 0.68 9.09 13.75
N LEU A 96 -0.15 9.18 12.70
CA LEU A 96 0.19 9.98 11.52
C LEU A 96 0.51 11.40 11.95
N GLN A 97 1.69 11.90 11.57
CA GLN A 97 2.15 13.25 11.90
C GLN A 97 1.99 14.20 10.72
N ALA A 98 1.53 15.43 10.99
CA ALA A 98 1.55 16.54 10.05
C ALA A 98 2.01 17.81 10.78
N GLY A 99 3.06 18.47 10.29
CA GLY A 99 3.57 19.69 10.92
C GLY A 99 4.08 19.52 12.37
N GLY A 100 4.44 18.30 12.76
CA GLY A 100 4.91 17.99 14.13
C GLY A 100 3.80 17.72 15.15
N ALA A 101 2.56 17.53 14.71
CA ALA A 101 1.43 17.13 15.53
C ALA A 101 0.68 15.94 14.91
N ASP A 102 -0.13 15.25 15.71
CA ASP A 102 -1.03 14.21 15.24
C ASP A 102 -2.01 14.79 14.21
N ALA A 103 -2.10 14.15 13.04
CA ALA A 103 -3.10 14.48 12.05
C ALA A 103 -4.48 14.01 12.52
N GLU A 104 -5.45 14.92 12.49
CA GLU A 104 -6.83 14.68 12.90
C GLU A 104 -7.77 15.08 11.76
N ILE A 105 -8.70 14.19 11.42
CA ILE A 105 -9.84 14.52 10.56
C ILE A 105 -10.97 15.04 11.44
N PRO A 106 -11.34 16.33 11.36
CA PRO A 106 -12.38 16.87 12.22
C PRO A 106 -13.72 16.19 11.93
N GLY A 107 -14.42 15.82 13.00
CA GLY A 107 -15.78 15.30 12.89
C GLY A 107 -16.74 16.40 12.42
N VAL A 108 -17.66 16.03 11.53
CA VAL A 108 -18.87 16.82 11.28
C VAL A 108 -19.98 16.17 12.12
N TRP A 109 -20.39 16.85 13.19
CA TRP A 109 -21.48 16.42 14.06
C TRP A 109 -22.74 17.23 13.75
#